data_AF-A0A257A4I3-F1
#
_entry.id   AF-A0A257A4I3-F1
#
_cell.length_a   1.000
_cell.length_b   1.000
_cell.length_c   1.000
_cell.angle_alpha   90.00
_cell.angle_beta   90.00
_cell.angle_gamma   90.00
#
_symmetry.space_group_name_H-M   'P 1'
#
loop_
_entity.id
_entity.type
_entity.pdbx_description
1 polymer ?
#
loop_
_entity_poly.entity_id
_entity_poly.type
_entity_poly.pdbx_seq_one_letter_code
_entity_poly.pdbx_strand_id
1 'polypeptide(L)'
;MNTWEYGVVGFAYGFVALFSIFGKLGFDQAHVKRVSEGKDFGKCIGTFAITKTFLAGLMASIVILSITIWKYVIGRGFESPLHEKAIYLILMYFVLLTLTQSMIFTFNARKEAAKSQI
;
A
#
# COMPACT_ATOMS: atom_id res chain seq x y z
N MET A 1 -11.34 -11.89 -21.83
CA MET A 1 -11.66 -10.66 -21.08
C MET A 1 -12.07 -9.61 -22.11
N ASN A 2 -13.26 -9.06 -22.00
CA ASN A 2 -13.78 -8.03 -22.89
C ASN A 2 -13.12 -6.67 -22.55
N THR A 3 -13.10 -5.74 -23.50
CA THR A 3 -12.42 -4.43 -23.35
C THR A 3 -12.93 -3.61 -22.15
N TRP A 4 -14.22 -3.69 -21.83
CA TRP A 4 -14.81 -2.97 -20.70
C TRP A 4 -14.34 -3.51 -19.33
N GLU A 5 -14.00 -4.79 -19.22
CA GLU A 5 -13.51 -5.41 -17.98
C GLU A 5 -12.13 -4.87 -17.59
N TYR A 6 -11.27 -4.61 -18.58
CA TYR A 6 -9.99 -3.90 -18.35
C TYR A 6 -10.22 -2.47 -17.85
N GLY A 7 -11.28 -1.80 -18.32
CA GLY A 7 -11.68 -0.47 -17.84
C GLY A 7 -12.02 -0.47 -16.36
N VAL A 8 -12.79 -1.47 -15.91
CA VAL A 8 -13.16 -1.64 -14.49
C VAL A 8 -11.92 -1.85 -13.61
N VAL A 9 -11.01 -2.72 -14.03
CA VAL A 9 -9.76 -3.00 -13.29
C VAL A 9 -8.85 -1.78 -13.28
N GLY A 10 -8.70 -1.10 -14.41
CA GLY A 10 -7.89 0.11 -14.54
C GLY A 10 -8.42 1.24 -13.66
N PHE A 11 -9.74 1.44 -13.62
CA PHE A 11 -10.39 2.37 -12.72
C PHE A 11 -10.11 2.04 -11.25
N ALA A 12 -10.34 0.79 -10.83
CA ALA A 12 -10.11 0.36 -9.46
C ALA A 12 -8.64 0.52 -9.04
N TYR A 13 -7.71 0.16 -9.93
CA TYR A 13 -6.28 0.34 -9.71
C TYR A 13 -5.91 1.81 -9.58
N GLY A 14 -6.32 2.66 -10.52
CA GLY A 14 -6.04 4.11 -10.46
C GLY A 14 -6.62 4.76 -9.20
N PHE A 15 -7.85 4.41 -8.83
CA PHE A 15 -8.52 4.93 -7.65
C PHE A 15 -7.75 4.60 -6.36
N VAL A 16 -7.38 3.34 -6.14
CA VAL A 16 -6.63 2.93 -4.93
C VAL A 16 -5.20 3.46 -4.98
N ALA A 17 -4.55 3.44 -6.15
CA ALA A 17 -3.17 3.93 -6.32
C ALA A 17 -3.03 5.40 -5.93
N LEU A 18 -4.05 6.23 -6.16
CA LEU A 18 -4.08 7.64 -5.74
C LEU A 18 -3.84 7.80 -4.23
N PHE A 19 -4.38 6.88 -3.42
CA PHE A 19 -4.24 6.89 -1.97
C PHE A 19 -3.05 6.05 -1.47
N SER A 20 -2.31 5.37 -2.34
CA SER A 20 -1.20 4.49 -1.96
C SER A 20 -0.06 5.21 -1.22
N ILE A 21 0.07 6.53 -1.40
CA ILE A 21 1.03 7.36 -0.69
C ILE A 21 0.89 7.25 0.84
N PHE A 22 -0.35 7.12 1.35
CA PHE A 22 -0.63 7.00 2.77
C PHE A 22 -0.16 5.67 3.37
N GLY A 23 0.05 4.64 2.54
CA GLY A 23 0.62 3.35 2.97
C GLY A 23 2.14 3.36 3.17
N LYS A 24 2.83 4.46 2.83
CA LYS A 24 4.30 4.54 2.87
C LYS A 24 4.83 5.77 3.59
N LEU A 25 4.35 6.96 3.22
CA LEU A 25 4.80 8.26 3.76
C LEU A 25 6.34 8.40 3.91
N GLY A 26 7.13 7.75 3.05
CA GLY A 26 8.60 7.77 3.10
C GLY A 26 9.26 6.89 4.17
N PHE A 27 8.50 6.17 5.01
CA PHE A 27 9.06 5.33 6.07
C PHE A 27 9.91 4.17 5.56
N ASP A 28 9.68 3.72 4.33
CA ASP A 28 10.50 2.71 3.68
C ASP A 28 11.98 3.15 3.60
N GLN A 29 12.24 4.40 3.19
CA GLN A 29 13.59 4.96 3.10
C GLN A 29 14.18 5.24 4.49
N ALA A 30 13.35 5.70 5.44
CA ALA A 30 13.78 5.92 6.81
C ALA A 30 14.27 4.62 7.47
N HIS A 31 13.56 3.50 7.26
CA HIS A 31 13.97 2.17 7.73
C HIS A 31 15.28 1.73 7.08
N VAL A 32 15.38 1.84 5.74
CA VAL A 32 16.61 1.48 5.00
C VAL A 32 17.82 2.22 5.53
N LYS A 33 17.70 3.53 5.75
CA LYS A 33 18.77 4.35 6.32
C LYS A 33 19.16 3.90 7.72
N ARG A 34 18.19 3.70 8.62
CA ARG A 34 18.44 3.31 10.02
C ARG A 34 19.17 1.97 10.13
N VAL A 35 18.76 0.98 9.36
CA VAL A 35 19.43 -0.34 9.32
C VAL A 35 20.82 -0.21 8.70
N SER A 36 20.97 0.58 7.63
CA SER A 36 22.27 0.80 6.97
C SER A 36 23.30 1.53 7.84
N GLU A 37 22.83 2.37 8.77
CA GLU A 37 23.65 3.05 9.80
C GLU A 37 24.05 2.14 10.97
N GLY A 38 23.66 0.85 10.94
CA GLY A 38 24.02 -0.11 11.99
C GLY A 38 23.26 0.10 13.30
N LYS A 39 22.08 0.73 13.28
CA LYS A 39 21.21 0.82 14.47
C LYS A 39 20.71 -0.57 14.86
N ASP A 40 20.20 -0.69 16.10
CA ASP A 40 19.67 -1.93 16.63
C ASP A 40 18.63 -2.57 15.67
N PHE A 41 18.99 -3.72 15.13
CA PHE A 41 18.25 -4.37 14.05
C PHE A 41 16.86 -4.82 14.49
N GLY A 42 16.75 -5.39 15.69
CA GLY A 42 15.48 -5.86 16.25
C GLY A 42 14.51 -4.71 16.44
N LYS A 43 14.96 -3.60 17.01
CA LYS A 43 14.17 -2.38 17.20
C LYS A 43 13.79 -1.75 15.87
N CYS A 44 14.68 -1.73 14.88
CA CYS A 44 14.38 -1.18 13.55
C CYS A 44 13.27 -1.98 12.86
N ILE A 45 13.37 -3.31 12.80
CA ILE A 45 12.33 -4.16 12.20
C ILE A 45 11.02 -4.04 12.96
N GLY A 46 11.04 -4.14 14.29
CA GLY A 46 9.82 -4.07 15.09
C GLY A 46 9.10 -2.73 14.88
N THR A 47 9.83 -1.62 14.95
CA THR A 47 9.27 -0.29 14.70
C THR A 47 8.72 -0.16 13.28
N PHE A 48 9.45 -0.67 12.28
CA PHE A 48 9.04 -0.61 10.89
C PHE A 48 7.78 -1.45 10.63
N ALA A 49 7.70 -2.67 11.14
CA ALA A 49 6.53 -3.55 10.99
C ALA A 49 5.26 -2.95 11.63
N ILE A 50 5.38 -2.38 12.83
CA ILE A 50 4.27 -1.69 13.50
C ILE A 50 3.84 -0.46 12.67
N THR A 51 4.80 0.34 12.23
CA THR A 51 4.53 1.53 11.42
C THR A 51 3.84 1.17 10.10
N LYS A 52 4.32 0.14 9.40
CA LYS A 52 3.74 -0.31 8.13
C LYS A 52 2.34 -0.88 8.30
N THR A 53 2.08 -1.61 9.39
CA THR A 53 0.72 -2.07 9.74
C THR A 53 -0.21 -0.89 9.98
N PHE A 54 0.23 0.11 10.74
CA PHE A 54 -0.54 1.33 10.97
C PHE A 54 -0.82 2.10 9.68
N LEU A 55 0.19 2.30 8.83
CA LEU A 55 0.04 3.00 7.55
C LEU A 55 -0.84 2.25 6.56
N ALA A 56 -0.78 0.91 6.53
CA ALA A 56 -1.68 0.09 5.73
C ALA A 56 -3.14 0.25 6.19
N GLY A 57 -3.37 0.27 7.51
CA GLY A 57 -4.68 0.58 8.10
C GLY A 57 -5.16 1.99 7.74
N LEU A 58 -4.29 3.00 7.88
CA LEU A 58 -4.60 4.38 7.52
C LEU A 58 -5.00 4.52 6.05
N MET A 59 -4.24 3.93 5.14
CA MET A 59 -4.56 3.91 3.71
C MET A 59 -5.92 3.25 3.46
N ALA A 60 -6.19 2.10 4.08
CA ALA A 60 -7.47 1.42 3.96
C ALA A 60 -8.64 2.27 4.47
N SER A 61 -8.49 2.91 5.63
CA SER A 61 -9.50 3.81 6.19
C SER A 61 -9.78 5.00 5.28
N ILE A 62 -8.76 5.61 4.68
CA ILE A 62 -8.92 6.74 3.77
C ILE A 62 -9.66 6.33 2.50
N VAL A 63 -9.32 5.18 1.91
CA VAL A 63 -10.00 4.67 0.71
C VAL A 63 -11.47 4.37 1.01
N ILE A 64 -11.76 3.69 2.12
CA ILE A 64 -13.13 3.39 2.54
C ILE A 64 -13.91 4.69 2.79
N LEU A 65 -13.32 5.65 3.50
CA LEU A 65 -13.93 6.95 3.76
C LEU A 65 -14.24 7.70 2.47
N SER A 66 -13.33 7.67 1.48
CA SER A 66 -13.54 8.27 0.16
C SER A 66 -14.77 7.67 -0.54
N ILE A 67 -14.92 6.34 -0.51
CA ILE A 67 -16.09 5.65 -1.05
C ILE A 67 -17.36 6.03 -0.28
N THR A 68 -17.30 6.10 1.05
CA THR A 68 -18.44 6.52 1.89
C THR A 68 -18.88 7.94 1.57
N ILE A 69 -17.94 8.88 1.44
CA ILE A 69 -18.24 10.27 1.05
C ILE A 69 -18.89 10.30 -0.34
N TRP A 70 -18.35 9.56 -1.31
CA TRP A 70 -18.92 9.47 -2.66
C TRP A 70 -20.38 8.99 -2.66
N LYS A 71 -20.65 7.90 -1.92
CA LYS A 71 -21.96 7.26 -1.90
C LYS A 71 -23.00 8.02 -1.07
N TYR A 72 -22.63 8.49 0.12
CA TYR A 72 -23.60 9.00 1.09
C TYR A 72 -23.64 10.52 1.21
N VAL A 73 -22.51 11.21 0.97
CA VAL A 73 -22.45 12.68 1.08
C VAL A 73 -22.75 13.33 -0.26
N ILE A 74 -22.10 12.86 -1.33
CA ILE A 74 -22.31 13.37 -2.69
C ILE A 74 -23.57 12.73 -3.32
N GLY A 75 -24.00 11.57 -2.81
CA GLY A 75 -25.19 10.86 -3.30
C GLY A 75 -25.00 10.24 -4.68
N ARG A 76 -23.74 9.94 -5.08
CA ARG A 76 -23.44 9.34 -6.38
C ARG A 76 -23.20 7.84 -6.28
N GLY A 77 -23.64 7.12 -7.30
CA GLY A 77 -23.34 5.70 -7.50
C GLY A 77 -22.05 5.46 -8.28
N PHE A 78 -21.69 4.20 -8.41
CA PHE A 78 -20.75 3.74 -9.44
C PHE A 78 -21.53 3.30 -10.68
N GLU A 79 -20.88 3.34 -11.85
CA GLU A 79 -21.49 2.94 -13.14
C GLU A 79 -21.98 1.48 -13.12
N SER A 80 -21.26 0.60 -12.42
CA SER A 80 -21.72 -0.77 -12.19
C SER A 80 -21.27 -1.29 -10.82
N PRO A 81 -21.97 -2.28 -10.24
CA PRO A 81 -21.56 -2.92 -8.98
C PRO A 81 -20.16 -3.57 -9.04
N LEU A 82 -19.68 -3.88 -10.24
CA LEU A 82 -18.34 -4.44 -10.46
C LEU A 82 -17.23 -3.44 -10.13
N HIS A 83 -17.44 -2.14 -10.36
CA HIS A 83 -16.45 -1.11 -10.04
C HIS A 83 -16.16 -1.03 -8.54
N GLU A 84 -17.22 -1.02 -7.71
CA GLU A 84 -17.07 -0.99 -6.26
C GLU A 84 -16.38 -2.26 -5.73
N LYS A 85 -16.77 -3.43 -6.23
CA LYS A 85 -16.13 -4.70 -5.86
C LYS A 85 -14.66 -4.75 -6.27
N ALA A 86 -14.34 -4.27 -7.47
CA ALA A 86 -12.97 -4.20 -7.95
C ALA A 86 -12.11 -3.28 -7.07
N ILE A 87 -12.64 -2.13 -6.63
CA ILE A 87 -11.92 -1.25 -5.69
C ILE A 87 -11.57 -1.99 -4.41
N TYR A 88 -12.49 -2.72 -3.78
CA TYR A 88 -12.20 -3.46 -2.55
C TYR A 88 -11.16 -4.57 -2.75
N LEU A 89 -11.22 -5.30 -3.88
CA LEU A 89 -10.21 -6.31 -4.23
C LEU A 89 -8.83 -5.70 -4.41
N ILE A 90 -8.74 -4.60 -5.15
CA ILE A 90 -7.47 -3.89 -5.34
C ILE A 90 -6.98 -3.28 -4.02
N LEU A 91 -7.88 -2.76 -3.18
CA LEU A 91 -7.50 -2.25 -1.86
C LEU A 91 -6.86 -3.33 -1.01
N MET A 92 -7.47 -4.52 -0.96
CA MET A 92 -6.91 -5.68 -0.27
C MET A 92 -5.51 -6.02 -0.81
N TYR A 93 -5.35 -6.02 -2.13
CA TYR A 93 -4.04 -6.21 -2.78
C TYR A 93 -3.02 -5.15 -2.32
N PHE A 94 -3.36 -3.86 -2.31
CA PHE A 94 -2.45 -2.79 -1.88
C PHE A 94 -2.07 -2.89 -0.39
N VAL A 95 -2.99 -3.31 0.46
CA VAL A 95 -2.72 -3.57 1.89
C VAL A 95 -1.70 -4.69 2.04
N LEU A 96 -1.92 -5.84 1.39
CA LEU A 96 -0.99 -6.96 1.42
C LEU A 96 0.37 -6.60 0.81
N LEU A 97 0.38 -5.85 -0.29
CA LEU A 97 1.59 -5.34 -0.93
C LEU A 97 2.39 -4.45 0.03
N THR A 98 1.71 -3.55 0.75
CA THR A 98 2.34 -2.65 1.72
C THR A 98 3.02 -3.43 2.84
N LEU A 99 2.37 -4.47 3.37
CA LEU A 99 2.94 -5.33 4.41
C LEU A 99 4.13 -6.13 3.88
N THR A 100 3.98 -6.75 2.70
CA THR A 100 5.01 -7.61 2.09
C THR A 100 6.26 -6.83 1.70
N GLN A 101 6.10 -5.59 1.22
CA GLN A 101 7.22 -4.71 0.91
C GLN A 101 8.13 -4.46 2.11
N SER A 102 7.62 -4.57 3.34
CA SER A 102 8.43 -4.40 4.56
C SER A 102 9.61 -5.40 4.61
N MET A 103 9.39 -6.62 4.14
CA MET A 103 10.43 -7.66 4.06
C MET A 103 11.47 -7.33 3.00
N ILE A 104 11.01 -6.88 1.83
CA ILE A 104 11.89 -6.48 0.71
C ILE A 104 12.77 -5.30 1.11
N PHE A 105 12.20 -4.26 1.74
CA PHE A 105 12.98 -3.12 2.21
C PHE A 105 13.99 -3.50 3.30
N THR A 106 13.63 -4.42 4.20
CA THR A 106 14.56 -4.93 5.22
C THR A 106 15.72 -5.71 4.61
N PHE A 107 15.45 -6.55 3.59
CA PHE A 107 16.49 -7.27 2.86
C PHE A 107 17.45 -6.31 2.16
N ASN A 108 16.91 -5.33 1.43
CA ASN A 108 17.70 -4.30 0.75
C ASN A 108 18.52 -3.47 1.74
N ALA A 109 17.95 -3.14 2.90
CA ALA A 109 18.62 -2.35 3.93
C ALA A 109 19.84 -3.04 4.55
N ARG A 110 19.88 -4.37 4.56
CA ARG A 110 21.03 -5.14 5.03
C ARG A 110 22.22 -5.15 4.04
N LYS A 111 22.11 -4.44 2.90
CA LYS A 111 23.08 -4.45 1.79
C LYS A 111 23.32 -5.85 1.20
N GLU A 112 22.42 -6.81 1.43
CA GLU A 112 22.52 -8.15 0.85
C GLU A 112 22.48 -8.09 -0.68
N ALA A 113 21.74 -7.12 -1.24
CA ALA A 113 21.76 -6.84 -2.67
C ALA A 113 23.16 -6.45 -3.19
N ALA A 114 23.91 -5.64 -2.43
CA ALA A 114 25.28 -5.26 -2.81
C ALA A 114 26.28 -6.41 -2.62
N LYS A 115 26.07 -7.29 -1.64
CA LYS A 115 26.90 -8.50 -1.45
C LYS A 115 26.64 -9.58 -2.49
N SER A 116 25.41 -9.69 -3.00
CA SER A 116 25.02 -10.69 -4.02
C SER A 116 25.54 -10.37 -5.42
N GLN A 117 26.03 -9.14 -5.65
CA GLN A 117 26.53 -8.67 -6.95
C GLN A 117 28.05 -8.72 -7.08
N ILE A 118 28.75 -9.19 -6.04
CA ILE A 118 30.20 -9.39 -5.99
C ILE A 118 30.45 -10.89 -6.00
#